data_AF-A0A0S3PTY0-F1
#
_entry.id   AF-A0A0S3PTY0-F1
#
_cell.length_a   1.000
_cell.length_b   1.000
_cell.length_c   1.000
_cell.angle_alpha   90.00
_cell.angle_beta   90.00
_cell.angle_gamma   90.00
#
_symmetry.space_group_name_H-M   'P 1'
#
loop_
_entity.id
_entity.type
_entity.pdbx_description
1 polymer ?
#
loop_
_entity_poly.entity_id
_entity_poly.type
_entity_poly.pdbx_seq_one_letter_code
_entity_poly.pdbx_strand_id
1 'polypeptide(L)' 'MTDDKPRAKILVFPTKQPVPSAEECFAKARALMASADETMDLDRKAELLLEAGEWLKLAEAKR' A
#
# COMPACT_ATOMS: atom_id res chain seq x y z
N MET A 1 37.99 -30.60 17.87
CA MET A 1 37.27 -29.99 19.02
C MET A 1 36.76 -28.65 18.53
N THR A 2 35.61 -28.65 17.84
CA THR A 2 34.26 -28.39 18.39
C THR A 2 34.09 -26.95 18.84
N ASP A 3 33.37 -26.16 18.05
CA ASP A 3 32.32 -25.30 18.61
C ASP A 3 31.26 -25.03 17.53
N ASP A 4 30.40 -26.03 17.34
CA ASP A 4 29.17 -25.94 16.57
C ASP A 4 28.18 -25.12 17.40
N LYS A 5 28.15 -23.80 17.21
CA LYS A 5 27.15 -22.94 17.85
C LYS A 5 25.83 -23.06 17.08
N PRO A 6 24.75 -23.57 17.70
CA PRO A 6 23.47 -23.68 17.04
C PRO A 6 22.96 -22.28 16.73
N ARG A 7 22.84 -21.96 15.43
CA ARG A 7 22.17 -20.73 14.98
C ARG A 7 20.72 -20.83 15.45
N ALA A 8 20.43 -20.16 16.56
CA ALA A 8 19.10 -20.07 17.11
C ALA A 8 18.13 -19.68 15.98
N LYS A 9 17.10 -20.49 15.77
CA LYS A 9 16.00 -20.18 14.85
C LYS A 9 15.31 -18.93 15.41
N ILE A 10 15.70 -17.76 14.91
CA ILE A 10 15.05 -16.50 15.24
C ILE A 10 13.62 -16.61 14.71
N LEU A 11 12.65 -16.67 15.63
CA LEU A 11 11.23 -16.56 15.31
C LEU A 11 10.98 -15.14 14.84
N VAL A 12 10.98 -14.94 13.51
CA VAL A 12 10.60 -13.67 12.90
C VAL A 12 9.08 -13.58 12.98
N PHE A 13 8.58 -12.80 13.92
CA PHE A 13 7.17 -12.42 13.94
C PHE A 13 6.86 -11.61 12.67
N PRO A 14 5.75 -11.88 11.96
CA PRO A 14 5.36 -11.05 10.84
C PRO A 14 5.14 -9.63 11.36
N THR A 15 6.02 -8.72 10.94
CA THR A 15 5.88 -7.30 11.22
C THR A 15 4.54 -6.88 10.64
N LYS A 16 3.63 -6.42 11.50
CA LYS A 16 2.37 -5.82 11.05
C LYS A 16 2.76 -4.74 10.04
N GLN A 17 2.38 -4.92 8.78
CA GLN A 17 2.62 -3.90 7.77
C GLN A 17 2.02 -2.59 8.30
N PRO A 18 2.77 -1.48 8.28
CA PRO A 18 2.26 -0.22 8.78
C PRO A 18 1.00 0.11 8.01
N VAL A 19 -0.10 0.29 8.74
CA VAL A 19 -1.35 0.73 8.11
C VAL A 19 -1.10 2.16 7.63
N PRO A 20 -1.34 2.45 6.34
CA PRO A 20 -1.02 3.76 5.79
C PRO A 20 -1.77 4.86 6.54
N SER A 21 -1.10 6.00 6.71
CA SER A 21 -1.68 7.20 7.31
C SER A 21 -2.73 7.81 6.37
N ALA A 22 -3.61 8.67 6.90
CA ALA A 22 -4.59 9.36 6.06
C ALA A 22 -3.91 10.19 4.94
N GLU A 23 -2.78 10.84 5.26
CA GLU A 23 -1.98 11.60 4.29
C GLU A 23 -1.40 10.72 3.19
N GLU A 24 -0.89 9.54 3.52
CA GLU A 24 -0.38 8.56 2.55
C GLU A 24 -1.49 8.05 1.63
N CYS A 25 -2.68 7.80 2.19
CA CYS A 25 -3.86 7.41 1.40
C CYS A 25 -4.28 8.53 0.43
N PHE A 26 -4.30 9.79 0.88
CA PHE A 26 -4.59 10.93 0.00
C PHE A 26 -3.53 11.12 -1.10
N ALA A 27 -2.24 10.95 -0.76
CA ALA A 27 -1.16 11.04 -1.72
C ALA A 27 -1.28 9.96 -2.81
N LYS A 28 -1.57 8.70 -2.42
CA LYS A 28 -1.81 7.61 -3.36
C LYS A 28 -3.03 7.84 -4.25
N ALA A 29 -4.14 8.26 -3.66
CA ALA A 29 -5.36 8.57 -4.42
C ALA A 29 -5.08 9.65 -5.48
N ARG A 30 -4.36 10.72 -5.12
CA ARG A 30 -4.00 11.78 -6.06
C ARG A 30 -3.08 11.28 -7.18
N ALA A 31 -2.11 10.44 -6.86
CA ALA A 31 -1.22 9.86 -7.87
C ALA A 31 -2.00 8.98 -8.87
N LEU A 32 -2.93 8.15 -8.38
CA LEU A 32 -3.79 7.32 -9.22
C LEU A 32 -4.71 8.15 -10.12
N MET A 33 -5.29 9.24 -9.61
CA MET A 33 -6.08 10.16 -10.43
C MET A 33 -5.24 10.82 -11.54
N ALA A 34 -4.02 11.26 -11.23
CA ALA A 34 -3.12 11.83 -12.23
C ALA A 34 -2.77 10.79 -13.32
N SER A 35 -2.46 9.55 -12.93
CA SER A 35 -2.25 8.47 -13.89
C SER A 35 -3.50 8.14 -14.71
N ALA A 36 -4.68 8.21 -14.11
CA ALA A 36 -5.95 8.02 -14.81
C ALA A 36 -6.19 9.12 -15.87
N ASP A 37 -5.78 10.35 -15.60
CA ASP A 37 -5.91 11.46 -16.54
C ASP A 37 -5.01 11.30 -17.77
N GLU A 38 -3.83 10.72 -17.60
CA GLU A 38 -2.90 10.41 -18.69
C GLU A 38 -3.27 9.12 -19.45
N THR A 39 -4.14 8.29 -18.89
CA THR A 39 -4.56 7.02 -19.50
C THR A 39 -5.63 7.25 -20.56
N MET A 40 -5.34 6.86 -21.81
CA MET A 40 -6.29 6.97 -22.94
C MET A 40 -7.29 5.81 -23.01
N ASP A 41 -6.91 4.64 -22.47
CA ASP A 41 -7.80 3.49 -22.36
C ASP A 41 -8.86 3.75 -21.28
N LEU A 42 -10.13 3.73 -21.68
CA LEU A 42 -11.25 4.07 -20.80
C LEU A 42 -11.48 3.01 -19.72
N ASP A 43 -11.26 1.74 -20.03
CA ASP A 43 -11.43 0.65 -19.05
C ASP A 43 -10.32 0.74 -18.00
N ARG A 44 -9.08 0.94 -18.46
CA ARG A 44 -7.94 1.12 -17.55
C ARG A 44 -8.06 2.40 -16.73
N LYS A 45 -8.58 3.48 -17.31
CA LYS A 45 -8.87 4.73 -16.61
C LYS A 45 -9.92 4.53 -15.51
N ALA A 46 -10.99 3.78 -15.79
CA ALA A 46 -12.01 3.47 -14.80
C ALA A 46 -11.43 2.66 -13.63
N GLU A 47 -10.58 1.66 -13.90
CA GLU A 47 -9.89 0.89 -12.85
C GLU A 47 -9.04 1.79 -11.93
N LEU A 48 -8.24 2.69 -12.51
CA LEU A 48 -7.40 3.61 -11.74
C LEU A 48 -8.23 4.58 -10.87
N LEU A 49 -9.36 5.06 -11.39
CA LEU A 49 -10.27 5.92 -10.63
C LEU A 49 -11.00 5.17 -9.52
N LEU A 50 -11.36 3.89 -9.74
CA LEU A 50 -11.92 3.04 -8.69
C LEU A 50 -10.92 2.83 -7.56
N GLU A 51 -9.67 2.49 -7.91
CA GLU A 51 -8.60 2.32 -6.93
C GLU A 51 -8.35 3.63 -6.16
N ALA A 52 -8.31 4.77 -6.84
CA ALA A 52 -8.19 6.08 -6.19
C ALA A 52 -9.34 6.34 -5.18
N GLY A 53 -10.57 5.97 -5.54
CA GLY A 53 -11.74 6.07 -4.68
C GLY A 53 -11.65 5.19 -3.43
N GLU A 54 -11.08 3.98 -3.54
CA GLU A 54 -10.83 3.11 -2.37
C GLU A 54 -9.82 3.72 -1.41
N TRP A 55 -8.74 4.31 -1.94
CA TRP A 55 -7.76 5.04 -1.13
C TRP A 55 -8.36 6.25 -0.42
N LEU A 56 -9.26 7.00 -1.07
CA LEU A 56 -9.98 8.10 -0.44
C LEU A 56 -10.89 7.62 0.70
N LYS A 57 -11.65 6.54 0.49
CA LYS A 57 -12.49 5.95 1.55
C LYS A 57 -11.65 5.50 2.75
N LEU A 58 -10.49 4.89 2.49
CA LEU A 58 -9.52 4.51 3.52
C LEU A 58 -8.98 5.74 4.29
N ALA A 59 -8.78 6.86 3.61
CA ALA A 59 -8.35 8.11 4.23
C ALA A 59 -9.46 8.74 5.09
N GLU A 60 -10.70 8.77 4.58
CA GLU A 60 -11.87 9.30 5.30
C GLU A 60 -12.19 8.49 6.55
N ALA A 61 -12.08 7.16 6.49
CA ALA A 61 -12.28 6.29 7.66
C ALA A 61 -11.24 6.50 8.77
N LYS A 62 -10.15 7.22 8.50
CA LYS A 62 -9.06 7.53 9.42
C LYS A 62 -9.08 8.97 9.93
N ARG A 63 -10.00 9.80 9.44
CA ARG A 63 -10.16 11.20 9.83
C ARG A 63 -11.08 11.33 11.04
#